data_AF-A0A7C4BL27-F1
#
_entry.id   AF-A0A7C4BL27-F1
#
_cell.length_a   1.000
_cell.length_b   1.000
_cell.length_c   1.000
_cell.angle_alpha   90.00
_cell.angle_beta   90.00
_cell.angle_gamma   90.00
#
_symmetry.space_group_name_H-M   'P 1'
#
loop_
_entity.id
_entity.type
_entity.pdbx_description
1 polymer ?
#
loop_
_entity_poly.entity_id
_entity_poly.type
_entity_poly.pdbx_seq_one_letter_code
_entity_poly.pdbx_strand_id
1 'polypeptide(L)'
;MKVAIHVTHEALFKIGGIGEVLNGLATAPSYQSFFDKTLFYGPLYGPPSHPSTALGKDGVVLYESRHKYDIGSFSKVFAKVCEKYRIDIVYGKRKISHPFNPERSTSVDVLLVDITHMPIDMINFYKYLLWENFGLTSDRYDYDWDYEQYLRIGIPYAELIQALYPQAKIFYHFAHEYMGIPSLLFLKISSLYSPEKHKLIFYAHEVAPVRRVVEELPGNDIAFYPVLEQGLIEGKSLEDIFGSQMDWSRTALVKLAIHFDRIFAVGDLVAKEYKFLCPNAEDEKIKIVYNAIPVNHGLTERTFEAKEK
;
A
#
# COMPACT_ATOMS: atom_id res chain seq x y z
N MET A 1 -14.59 -16.53 3.27
CA MET A 1 -13.22 -16.09 3.03
C MET A 1 -13.16 -14.57 3.08
N LYS A 2 -12.49 -14.03 4.11
CA LYS A 2 -12.05 -12.64 4.24
C LYS A 2 -10.60 -12.54 3.78
N VAL A 3 -10.33 -11.68 2.82
CA VAL A 3 -8.99 -11.51 2.25
C VAL A 3 -8.47 -10.12 2.59
N ALA A 4 -7.29 -10.05 3.19
CA ALA A 4 -6.52 -8.82 3.32
C ALA A 4 -5.58 -8.66 2.13
N ILE A 5 -5.56 -7.48 1.52
CA ILE A 5 -4.68 -7.16 0.39
C ILE A 5 -3.93 -5.90 0.73
N HIS A 6 -2.61 -6.02 0.86
CA HIS A 6 -1.72 -4.91 1.15
C HIS A 6 -1.05 -4.49 -0.14
N VAL A 7 -1.37 -3.29 -0.63
CA VAL A 7 -0.70 -2.68 -1.77
C VAL A 7 0.46 -1.85 -1.26
N THR A 8 1.69 -2.22 -1.63
CA THR A 8 2.91 -1.59 -1.12
C THR A 8 4.10 -1.78 -2.06
N HIS A 9 5.07 -0.89 -1.98
CA HIS A 9 6.39 -1.04 -2.59
C HIS A 9 7.24 -2.13 -1.91
N GLU A 10 6.95 -2.43 -0.64
CA GLU A 10 7.64 -3.45 0.14
C GLU A 10 6.98 -4.85 0.06
N ALA A 11 6.21 -5.12 -1.00
CA ALA A 11 5.48 -6.38 -1.15
C ALA A 11 6.42 -7.60 -1.18
N LEU A 12 7.60 -7.43 -1.79
CA LEU A 12 8.63 -8.47 -1.86
C LEU A 12 9.84 -8.16 -0.98
N PHE A 13 10.44 -6.98 -1.13
CA PHE A 13 11.64 -6.63 -0.38
C PHE A 13 11.30 -5.69 0.76
N LYS A 14 11.86 -5.98 1.93
CA LYS A 14 11.86 -5.03 3.03
C LYS A 14 12.92 -3.98 2.72
N ILE A 15 12.48 -2.76 2.44
CA ILE A 15 13.34 -1.62 2.11
C ILE A 15 13.35 -0.63 3.29
N GLY A 16 12.22 -0.53 4.00
CA GLY A 16 12.03 0.40 5.11
C GLY A 16 11.23 -0.20 6.26
N GLY A 17 10.43 0.66 6.91
CA GLY A 17 9.63 0.29 8.07
C GLY A 17 8.35 -0.49 7.72
N ILE A 18 7.81 -0.34 6.50
CA ILE A 18 6.52 -0.94 6.13
C ILE A 18 6.62 -2.46 6.11
N GLY A 19 7.73 -3.01 5.61
CA GLY A 19 7.96 -4.45 5.60
C GLY A 19 7.96 -5.08 7.01
N GLU A 20 8.44 -4.35 8.04
CA GLU A 20 8.32 -4.83 9.43
C GLU A 20 6.89 -4.80 9.93
N VAL A 21 6.13 -3.75 9.61
CA VAL A 21 4.73 -3.66 10.00
C VAL A 21 3.94 -4.81 9.38
N LEU A 22 4.15 -5.10 8.10
CA LEU A 22 3.50 -6.20 7.40
C LEU A 22 3.88 -7.56 8.01
N ASN A 23 5.14 -7.76 8.36
CA ASN A 23 5.57 -8.98 9.05
C ASN A 23 4.93 -9.12 10.43
N GLY A 24 4.88 -8.04 11.21
CA GLY A 24 4.23 -7.99 12.52
C GLY A 24 2.74 -8.31 12.44
N LEU A 25 2.02 -7.67 11.51
CA LEU A 25 0.60 -7.92 11.26
C LEU A 25 0.35 -9.37 10.85
N ALA A 26 1.05 -9.86 9.82
CA ALA A 26 0.82 -11.20 9.29
C ALA A 26 1.14 -12.32 10.30
N THR A 27 2.02 -12.07 11.27
CA THR A 27 2.37 -13.01 12.34
C THR A 27 1.55 -12.84 13.63
N ALA A 28 0.69 -11.82 13.71
CA ALA A 28 -0.15 -11.58 14.88
C ALA A 28 -1.33 -12.58 14.94
N PRO A 29 -1.57 -13.22 16.10
CA PRO A 29 -2.68 -14.19 16.23
C PRO A 29 -4.06 -13.59 15.96
N SER A 30 -4.30 -12.34 16.37
CA SER A 30 -5.56 -11.63 16.14
C SER A 30 -5.81 -11.34 14.66
N TYR A 31 -4.74 -11.08 13.91
CA TYR A 31 -4.83 -10.86 12.47
C TYR A 31 -5.12 -12.18 11.74
N GLN A 32 -4.40 -13.25 12.10
CA GLN A 32 -4.58 -14.59 11.52
C GLN A 32 -5.95 -15.20 11.83
N SER A 33 -6.55 -14.87 12.99
CA SER A 33 -7.89 -15.33 13.33
C SER A 33 -8.99 -14.55 12.59
N PHE A 34 -8.69 -13.34 12.12
CA PHE A 34 -9.64 -12.50 11.40
C PHE A 34 -9.61 -12.70 9.88
N PHE A 35 -8.42 -12.84 9.30
CA PHE A 35 -8.23 -12.98 7.85
C PHE A 35 -7.91 -14.42 7.45
N ASP A 36 -8.67 -14.94 6.49
CA ASP A 36 -8.43 -16.27 5.94
C ASP A 36 -7.23 -16.30 4.98
N LYS A 37 -6.98 -15.17 4.29
CA LYS A 37 -5.89 -14.99 3.33
C LYS A 37 -5.31 -13.59 3.41
N THR A 38 -4.02 -13.50 3.14
CA THR A 38 -3.28 -12.24 3.00
C THR A 38 -2.51 -12.26 1.69
N LEU A 39 -2.66 -11.18 0.93
CA LEU A 39 -1.92 -10.92 -0.30
C LEU A 39 -1.08 -9.67 -0.13
N PHE A 40 0.20 -9.76 -0.48
CA PHE A 40 1.03 -8.58 -0.75
C PHE A 40 1.06 -8.33 -2.25
N TYR A 41 0.66 -7.12 -2.64
CA TYR A 41 0.55 -6.68 -4.02
C TYR A 41 1.49 -5.50 -4.26
N GLY A 42 2.27 -5.55 -5.33
CA GLY A 42 3.23 -4.48 -5.62
C GLY A 42 3.83 -4.57 -7.03
N PRO A 43 4.73 -3.62 -7.36
CA PRO A 43 5.42 -3.64 -8.64
C PRO A 43 6.48 -4.75 -8.69
N LEU A 44 6.71 -5.29 -9.88
CA LEU A 44 7.91 -6.05 -10.20
C LEU A 44 8.99 -5.05 -10.68
N TYR A 45 9.97 -4.75 -9.83
CA TYR A 45 11.01 -3.74 -10.13
C TYR A 45 11.97 -4.10 -11.27
N GLY A 46 11.98 -5.37 -11.69
CA GLY A 46 12.77 -5.82 -12.81
C GLY A 46 12.60 -7.32 -13.04
N PRO A 47 13.02 -7.81 -14.22
CA PRO A 47 12.93 -9.23 -14.51
C PRO A 47 13.79 -10.04 -13.52
N PRO A 48 13.25 -11.13 -12.97
CA PRO A 48 14.04 -12.01 -12.13
C PRO A 48 15.14 -12.69 -12.97
N SER A 49 16.29 -12.97 -12.35
CA SER A 49 17.37 -13.72 -13.00
C SER A 49 16.95 -15.15 -13.35
N HIS A 50 16.06 -15.75 -12.56
CA HIS A 50 15.45 -17.04 -12.82
C HIS A 50 13.99 -17.04 -12.31
N PRO A 51 13.03 -17.63 -13.05
CA PRO A 51 11.62 -17.58 -12.67
C PRO A 51 11.36 -18.16 -11.27
N SER A 52 12.04 -19.25 -10.89
CA SER A 52 11.82 -19.90 -9.57
C SER A 52 12.36 -19.12 -8.37
N THR A 53 13.23 -18.12 -8.58
CA THR A 53 13.85 -17.33 -7.49
C THR A 53 13.27 -15.92 -7.40
N ALA A 54 12.25 -15.60 -8.21
CA ALA A 54 11.66 -14.27 -8.31
C ALA A 54 11.08 -13.74 -6.99
N LEU A 55 10.74 -14.62 -6.04
CA LEU A 55 10.25 -14.25 -4.71
C LEU A 55 11.31 -14.33 -3.60
N GLY A 56 12.59 -14.47 -3.96
CA GLY A 56 13.70 -14.56 -3.01
C GLY A 56 13.72 -15.88 -2.22
N LYS A 57 14.62 -15.96 -1.23
CA LYS A 57 14.94 -17.21 -0.50
C LYS A 57 13.77 -17.84 0.27
N ASP A 58 12.85 -17.00 0.77
CA ASP A 58 11.70 -17.43 1.59
C ASP A 58 10.42 -17.56 0.74
N GLY A 59 10.55 -17.41 -0.58
CA GLY A 59 9.48 -17.41 -1.54
C GLY A 59 9.45 -18.68 -2.39
N VAL A 60 8.25 -19.17 -2.67
CA VAL A 60 7.99 -20.22 -3.64
C VAL A 60 7.17 -19.61 -4.76
N VAL A 61 7.78 -19.48 -5.94
CA VAL A 61 7.10 -19.00 -7.14
C VAL A 61 6.18 -20.09 -7.65
N LEU A 62 4.90 -19.76 -7.84
CA LEU A 62 3.89 -20.68 -8.38
C LEU A 62 3.58 -20.37 -9.85
N TYR A 63 3.78 -19.12 -10.26
CA TYR A 63 3.54 -18.63 -11.60
C TYR A 63 4.45 -17.45 -11.94
N GLU A 64 4.99 -17.45 -13.14
CA GLU A 64 5.74 -16.34 -13.72
C GLU A 64 5.48 -16.32 -15.23
N SER A 65 4.92 -15.21 -15.73
CA SER A 65 4.40 -15.15 -17.10
C SER A 65 5.47 -15.08 -18.18
N ARG A 66 6.58 -14.35 -17.94
CA ARG A 66 7.59 -14.04 -18.96
C ARG A 66 8.29 -15.29 -19.48
N HIS A 67 8.64 -16.22 -18.57
CA HIS A 67 9.30 -17.48 -18.92
C HIS A 67 8.31 -18.65 -18.99
N LYS A 68 6.99 -18.39 -18.94
CA LYS A 68 5.92 -19.40 -18.95
C LYS A 68 6.09 -20.45 -17.85
N TYR A 69 6.56 -20.02 -16.69
CA TYR A 69 6.73 -20.88 -15.54
C TYR A 69 5.39 -21.00 -14.80
N ASP A 70 4.79 -22.19 -14.78
CA ASP A 70 3.49 -22.42 -14.15
C ASP A 70 3.43 -23.79 -13.50
N ILE A 71 3.74 -23.84 -12.19
CA ILE A 71 3.65 -25.07 -11.40
C ILE A 71 2.30 -25.19 -10.66
N GLY A 72 1.52 -24.11 -10.62
CA GLY A 72 0.25 -24.05 -9.90
C GLY A 72 -1.00 -24.04 -10.79
N SER A 73 -0.85 -24.16 -12.11
CA SER A 73 -1.93 -23.99 -13.10
C SER A 73 -2.58 -22.59 -13.08
N PHE A 74 -1.81 -21.57 -12.71
CA PHE A 74 -2.26 -20.17 -12.61
C PHE A 74 -2.30 -19.45 -13.97
N SER A 75 -1.76 -20.03 -15.04
CA SER A 75 -1.98 -19.55 -16.41
C SER A 75 -3.48 -19.41 -16.72
N LYS A 76 -4.32 -20.34 -16.24
CA LYS A 76 -5.78 -20.28 -16.42
C LYS A 76 -6.42 -19.11 -15.66
N VAL A 77 -5.77 -18.63 -14.60
CA VAL A 77 -6.23 -17.52 -13.76
C VAL A 77 -5.81 -16.19 -14.39
N PHE A 78 -4.54 -16.07 -14.78
CA PHE A 78 -3.94 -14.78 -15.10
C PHE A 78 -3.75 -14.50 -16.59
N ALA A 79 -3.71 -15.50 -17.47
CA ALA A 79 -3.33 -15.29 -18.87
C ALA A 79 -4.20 -14.25 -19.58
N LYS A 80 -5.52 -14.27 -19.34
CA LYS A 80 -6.44 -13.28 -19.93
C LYS A 80 -6.16 -11.85 -19.46
N VAL A 81 -5.83 -11.68 -18.18
CA VAL A 81 -5.51 -10.36 -17.61
C VAL A 81 -4.14 -9.88 -18.13
N CYS A 82 -3.16 -10.78 -18.18
CA CYS A 82 -1.83 -10.48 -18.71
C CYS A 82 -1.89 -10.06 -20.19
N GLU A 83 -2.66 -10.79 -21.01
CA GLU A 83 -2.87 -10.47 -22.42
C GLU A 83 -3.60 -9.14 -22.61
N LYS A 84 -4.70 -8.93 -21.87
CA LYS A 84 -5.51 -7.72 -21.95
C LYS A 84 -4.70 -6.47 -21.65
N TYR A 85 -3.95 -6.47 -20.56
CA TYR A 85 -3.21 -5.30 -20.08
C TYR A 85 -1.77 -5.23 -20.60
N ARG A 86 -1.29 -6.27 -21.31
CA ARG A 86 0.10 -6.47 -21.73
C ARG A 86 1.08 -6.27 -20.57
N ILE A 87 0.83 -7.03 -19.51
CA ILE A 87 1.65 -7.05 -18.28
C ILE A 87 2.27 -8.42 -18.12
N ASP A 88 3.39 -8.46 -17.40
CA ASP A 88 3.92 -9.69 -16.84
C ASP A 88 3.66 -9.73 -15.33
N ILE A 89 3.59 -10.93 -14.76
CA ILE A 89 3.35 -11.11 -13.33
C ILE A 89 4.23 -12.21 -12.75
N VAL A 90 4.57 -12.05 -11.47
CA VAL A 90 5.11 -13.09 -10.61
C VAL A 90 4.10 -13.33 -9.50
N TYR A 91 3.63 -14.56 -9.36
CA TYR A 91 2.77 -14.97 -8.27
C TYR A 91 3.35 -16.17 -7.52
N GLY A 92 3.21 -16.14 -6.20
CA GLY A 92 3.57 -17.27 -5.38
C GLY A 92 3.29 -17.03 -3.91
N LYS A 93 4.02 -17.75 -3.07
CA LYS A 93 3.85 -17.72 -1.63
C LYS A 93 5.15 -17.37 -0.95
N ARG A 94 5.06 -16.63 0.14
CA ARG A 94 6.21 -16.33 0.97
C ARG A 94 5.94 -16.73 2.41
N LYS A 95 6.93 -17.38 3.03
CA LYS A 95 6.89 -17.64 4.47
C LYS A 95 7.34 -16.40 5.22
N ILE A 96 6.52 -15.97 6.17
CA ILE A 96 6.85 -14.89 7.11
C ILE A 96 6.94 -15.52 8.50
N SER A 97 8.04 -15.30 9.19
CA SER A 97 8.27 -15.83 10.53
C SER A 97 8.42 -14.69 11.52
N HIS A 98 7.84 -14.85 12.70
CA HIS A 98 7.99 -13.89 13.79
C HIS A 98 9.46 -13.86 14.25
N PRO A 99 10.07 -12.67 14.45
CA PRO A 99 11.51 -12.54 14.64
C PRO A 99 12.03 -13.22 15.91
N PHE A 100 11.21 -13.31 16.96
CA PHE A 100 11.58 -13.93 18.25
C PHE A 100 10.96 -15.30 18.50
N ASN A 101 10.10 -15.78 17.60
CA ASN A 101 9.44 -17.08 17.74
C ASN A 101 9.21 -17.69 16.36
N PRO A 102 10.18 -18.44 15.81
CA PRO A 102 10.07 -19.03 14.48
C PRO A 102 8.89 -19.99 14.29
N GLU A 103 8.33 -20.55 15.37
CA GLU A 103 7.12 -21.37 15.31
C GLU A 103 5.89 -20.55 14.93
N ARG A 104 5.87 -19.25 15.30
CA ARG A 104 4.88 -18.29 14.82
C ARG A 104 5.25 -17.84 13.42
N SER A 105 4.86 -18.62 12.44
CA SER A 105 5.02 -18.29 11.02
C SER A 105 3.71 -18.41 10.27
N THR A 106 3.62 -17.68 9.17
CA THR A 106 2.49 -17.75 8.24
C THR A 106 3.00 -17.81 6.81
N SER A 107 2.12 -18.21 5.90
CA SER A 107 2.36 -18.10 4.47
C SER A 107 1.41 -17.06 3.90
N VAL A 108 1.98 -16.02 3.29
CA VAL A 108 1.23 -15.01 2.56
C VAL A 108 1.37 -15.25 1.07
N ASP A 109 0.35 -14.86 0.31
CA ASP A 109 0.45 -14.79 -1.13
C ASP A 109 1.19 -13.50 -1.52
N VAL A 110 1.97 -13.54 -2.59
CA VAL A 110 2.66 -12.37 -3.16
C VAL A 110 2.35 -12.32 -4.65
N LEU A 111 1.89 -11.16 -5.13
CA LEU A 111 1.62 -10.89 -6.54
C LEU A 111 2.35 -9.60 -6.94
N LEU A 112 3.30 -9.75 -7.86
CA LEU A 112 4.09 -8.64 -8.40
C LEU A 112 3.74 -8.44 -9.87
N VAL A 113 3.63 -7.19 -10.30
CA VAL A 113 3.21 -6.82 -11.65
C VAL A 113 4.26 -5.99 -12.35
N ASP A 114 4.67 -6.44 -13.53
CA ASP A 114 5.50 -5.71 -14.47
C ASP A 114 4.60 -4.94 -15.45
N ILE A 115 4.82 -3.63 -15.51
CA ILE A 115 4.02 -2.68 -16.30
C ILE A 115 4.78 -2.12 -17.50
N THR A 116 5.96 -2.65 -17.82
CA THR A 116 6.86 -2.13 -18.85
C THR A 116 6.29 -2.17 -20.27
N HIS A 117 5.35 -3.09 -20.52
CA HIS A 117 4.76 -3.32 -21.85
C HIS A 117 3.32 -2.80 -22.01
N MET A 118 2.81 -2.08 -21.01
CA MET A 118 1.44 -1.57 -21.01
C MET A 118 1.24 -0.50 -22.11
N PRO A 119 0.18 -0.59 -22.95
CA PRO A 119 -0.05 0.38 -24.01
C PRO A 119 -0.32 1.80 -23.49
N ILE A 120 0.29 2.80 -24.10
CA ILE A 120 0.14 4.21 -23.68
C ILE A 120 -1.31 4.69 -23.80
N ASP A 121 -2.04 4.31 -24.85
CA ASP A 121 -3.44 4.70 -25.04
C ASP A 121 -4.34 4.17 -23.91
N MET A 122 -4.04 2.98 -23.41
CA MET A 122 -4.72 2.40 -22.26
C MET A 122 -4.43 3.21 -20.99
N ILE A 123 -3.16 3.55 -20.76
CA ILE A 123 -2.75 4.35 -19.60
C ILE A 123 -3.46 5.71 -19.62
N ASN A 124 -3.49 6.38 -20.78
CA ASN A 124 -4.16 7.67 -20.95
C ASN A 124 -5.68 7.57 -20.71
N PHE A 125 -6.31 6.50 -21.17
CA PHE A 125 -7.72 6.24 -20.87
C PHE A 125 -7.97 6.11 -19.36
N TYR A 126 -7.14 5.37 -18.63
CA TYR A 126 -7.29 5.22 -17.19
C TYR A 126 -6.96 6.51 -16.41
N LYS A 127 -6.00 7.33 -16.88
CA LYS A 127 -5.78 8.69 -16.35
C LYS A 127 -7.03 9.57 -16.53
N TYR A 128 -7.64 9.53 -17.71
CA TYR A 128 -8.91 10.23 -17.96
C TYR A 128 -9.99 9.79 -16.97
N LEU A 129 -10.13 8.49 -16.69
CA LEU A 129 -11.12 8.00 -15.73
C LEU A 129 -10.87 8.52 -14.30
N LEU A 130 -9.61 8.61 -13.86
CA LEU A 130 -9.29 9.18 -12.55
C LEU A 130 -9.58 10.69 -12.50
N TRP A 131 -9.33 11.41 -13.59
CA TRP A 131 -9.71 12.81 -13.71
C TRP A 131 -11.23 13.00 -13.66
N GLU A 132 -11.98 12.22 -14.43
CA GLU A 132 -13.44 12.31 -14.52
C GLU A 132 -14.13 12.00 -13.18
N ASN A 133 -13.62 11.03 -12.43
CA ASN A 133 -14.25 10.57 -11.19
C ASN A 133 -13.74 11.26 -9.93
N PHE A 134 -12.49 11.74 -9.93
CA PHE A 134 -11.82 12.25 -8.73
C PHE A 134 -11.10 13.59 -8.94
N GLY A 135 -11.07 14.13 -10.16
CA GLY A 135 -10.34 15.35 -10.47
C GLY A 135 -8.82 15.21 -10.46
N LEU A 136 -8.28 13.98 -10.48
CA LEU A 136 -6.83 13.75 -10.49
C LEU A 136 -6.24 14.16 -11.85
N THR A 137 -5.47 15.23 -11.88
CA THR A 137 -4.80 15.77 -13.07
C THR A 137 -3.46 15.09 -13.29
N SER A 138 -3.49 13.82 -13.69
CA SER A 138 -2.31 12.97 -13.87
C SER A 138 -1.26 13.57 -14.82
N ASP A 139 -1.68 14.35 -15.80
CA ASP A 139 -0.83 15.04 -16.78
C ASP A 139 0.21 15.96 -16.12
N ARG A 140 -0.10 16.49 -14.92
CA ARG A 140 0.85 17.31 -14.15
C ARG A 140 2.06 16.54 -13.65
N TYR A 141 1.97 15.21 -13.60
CA TYR A 141 2.95 14.33 -12.96
C TYR A 141 3.59 13.36 -13.94
N ASP A 142 3.45 13.58 -15.25
CA ASP A 142 4.00 12.68 -16.30
C ASP A 142 5.54 12.54 -16.24
N TYR A 143 6.23 13.48 -15.59
CA TYR A 143 7.68 13.41 -15.36
C TYR A 143 8.07 12.48 -14.20
N ASP A 144 7.12 12.08 -13.35
CA ASP A 144 7.36 11.32 -12.13
C ASP A 144 7.12 9.83 -12.38
N TRP A 145 8.23 9.09 -12.57
CA TRP A 145 8.15 7.65 -12.78
C TRP A 145 7.58 6.89 -11.57
N ASP A 146 7.82 7.40 -10.36
CA ASP A 146 7.32 6.79 -9.11
C ASP A 146 5.79 6.82 -9.11
N TYR A 147 5.20 7.97 -9.48
CA TYR A 147 3.77 8.11 -9.72
C TYR A 147 3.25 7.17 -10.82
N GLU A 148 3.88 7.18 -11.99
CA GLU A 148 3.48 6.35 -13.13
C GLU A 148 3.45 4.86 -12.79
N GLN A 149 4.46 4.38 -12.07
CA GLN A 149 4.57 2.97 -11.71
C GLN A 149 3.37 2.52 -10.86
N TYR A 150 3.03 3.28 -9.81
CA TYR A 150 1.92 2.91 -8.92
C TYR A 150 0.55 3.11 -9.56
N LEU A 151 0.41 4.11 -10.43
CA LEU A 151 -0.78 4.27 -11.26
C LEU A 151 -0.98 3.04 -12.15
N ARG A 152 0.06 2.59 -12.86
CA ARG A 152 -0.03 1.47 -13.80
C ARG A 152 -0.32 0.14 -13.14
N ILE A 153 0.28 -0.18 -11.99
CA ILE A 153 -0.09 -1.43 -11.27
C ILE A 153 -1.54 -1.38 -10.76
N GLY A 154 -2.12 -0.19 -10.58
CA GLY A 154 -3.51 -0.06 -10.17
C GLY A 154 -4.53 -0.45 -11.25
N ILE A 155 -4.16 -0.32 -12.52
CA ILE A 155 -5.04 -0.59 -13.67
C ILE A 155 -5.56 -2.04 -13.70
N PRO A 156 -4.71 -3.09 -13.65
CA PRO A 156 -5.18 -4.47 -13.67
C PRO A 156 -5.69 -4.98 -12.31
N TYR A 157 -5.57 -4.17 -11.24
CA TYR A 157 -5.71 -4.61 -9.85
C TYR A 157 -7.03 -5.35 -9.58
N ALA A 158 -8.17 -4.74 -9.91
CA ALA A 158 -9.48 -5.31 -9.59
C ALA A 158 -9.69 -6.70 -10.24
N GLU A 159 -9.27 -6.86 -11.50
CA GLU A 159 -9.38 -8.13 -12.22
C GLU A 159 -8.42 -9.19 -11.68
N LEU A 160 -7.19 -8.81 -11.35
CA LEU A 160 -6.21 -9.73 -10.74
C LEU A 160 -6.72 -10.27 -9.39
N ILE A 161 -7.24 -9.39 -8.54
CA ILE A 161 -7.79 -9.78 -7.23
C ILE A 161 -9.00 -10.69 -7.38
N GLN A 162 -9.93 -10.34 -8.26
CA GLN A 162 -11.14 -11.12 -8.51
C GLN A 162 -10.82 -12.49 -9.13
N ALA A 163 -9.80 -12.57 -9.99
CA ALA A 163 -9.34 -13.82 -10.59
C ALA A 163 -8.65 -14.72 -9.56
N LEU A 164 -7.84 -14.15 -8.66
CA LEU A 164 -7.11 -14.91 -7.65
C LEU A 164 -8.01 -15.41 -6.52
N TYR A 165 -9.02 -14.63 -6.12
CA TYR A 165 -9.91 -14.95 -5.00
C TYR A 165 -11.40 -14.90 -5.37
N PRO A 166 -11.87 -15.73 -6.31
CA PRO A 166 -13.24 -15.63 -6.83
C PRO A 166 -14.33 -15.91 -5.79
N GLN A 167 -13.99 -16.65 -4.73
CA GLN A 167 -14.89 -17.06 -3.65
C GLN A 167 -14.77 -16.18 -2.39
N ALA A 168 -14.01 -15.09 -2.46
CA ALA A 168 -13.93 -14.15 -1.35
C ALA A 168 -15.30 -13.48 -1.12
N LYS A 169 -15.72 -13.46 0.15
CA LYS A 169 -16.96 -12.79 0.55
C LYS A 169 -16.70 -11.32 0.84
N ILE A 170 -15.56 -11.02 1.45
CA ILE A 170 -15.15 -9.68 1.84
C ILE A 170 -13.65 -9.53 1.56
N PHE A 171 -13.29 -8.37 1.02
CA PHE A 171 -11.94 -7.91 0.80
C PHE A 171 -11.67 -6.66 1.63
N TYR A 172 -10.49 -6.63 2.25
CA TYR A 172 -9.94 -5.46 2.91
C TYR A 172 -8.71 -5.03 2.12
N HIS A 173 -8.81 -3.87 1.49
CA HIS A 173 -7.77 -3.32 0.63
C HIS A 173 -7.05 -2.23 1.42
N PHE A 174 -5.77 -2.46 1.69
CA PHE A 174 -4.90 -1.54 2.40
C PHE A 174 -3.96 -0.88 1.40
N ALA A 175 -4.17 0.41 1.15
CA ALA A 175 -3.21 1.24 0.44
C ALA A 175 -2.15 1.73 1.43
N HIS A 176 -0.95 1.15 1.41
CA HIS A 176 0.15 1.66 2.21
C HIS A 176 0.75 2.88 1.51
N GLU A 177 0.69 4.02 2.21
CA GLU A 177 1.13 5.32 1.70
C GLU A 177 0.46 5.67 0.36
N TYR A 178 0.96 6.72 -0.30
CA TYR A 178 0.42 7.19 -1.59
C TYR A 178 0.45 6.11 -2.67
N MET A 179 1.37 5.15 -2.57
CA MET A 179 1.65 4.11 -3.56
C MET A 179 0.49 3.14 -3.74
N GLY A 180 -0.26 2.86 -2.68
CA GLY A 180 -1.43 1.99 -2.77
C GLY A 180 -2.70 2.68 -3.28
N ILE A 181 -2.75 4.01 -3.21
CA ILE A 181 -3.97 4.79 -3.49
C ILE A 181 -4.50 4.56 -4.91
N PRO A 182 -3.68 4.59 -5.99
CA PRO A 182 -4.20 4.39 -7.34
C PRO A 182 -4.92 3.06 -7.51
N SER A 183 -4.41 1.97 -6.94
CA SER A 183 -5.04 0.63 -7.02
C SER A 183 -6.45 0.62 -6.41
N LEU A 184 -6.63 1.31 -5.29
CA LEU A 184 -7.93 1.39 -4.61
C LEU A 184 -8.89 2.35 -5.32
N LEU A 185 -8.40 3.45 -5.93
CA LEU A 185 -9.21 4.33 -6.76
C LEU A 185 -9.72 3.62 -8.02
N PHE A 186 -8.85 2.89 -8.72
CA PHE A 186 -9.25 2.08 -9.88
C PHE A 186 -10.23 0.98 -9.50
N LEU A 187 -10.03 0.33 -8.35
CA LEU A 187 -11.04 -0.58 -7.82
C LEU A 187 -12.38 0.15 -7.63
N LYS A 188 -12.39 1.31 -6.96
CA LYS A 188 -13.64 2.04 -6.63
C LYS A 188 -14.50 2.40 -7.86
N ILE A 189 -13.87 2.67 -9.01
CA ILE A 189 -14.58 2.96 -10.27
C ILE A 189 -14.81 1.72 -11.14
N SER A 190 -14.26 0.56 -10.77
CA SER A 190 -14.45 -0.69 -11.48
C SER A 190 -15.86 -1.23 -11.28
N SER A 191 -16.41 -1.87 -12.31
CA SER A 191 -17.66 -2.63 -12.21
C SER A 191 -17.58 -3.82 -11.24
N LEU A 192 -16.39 -4.21 -10.80
CA LEU A 192 -16.16 -5.25 -9.80
C LEU A 192 -16.34 -4.76 -8.36
N TYR A 193 -16.34 -3.44 -8.14
CA TYR A 193 -16.48 -2.88 -6.80
C TYR A 193 -17.90 -2.98 -6.27
N SER A 194 -17.98 -3.29 -4.98
CA SER A 194 -19.21 -3.38 -4.20
C SER A 194 -18.87 -2.94 -2.78
N PRO A 195 -19.50 -1.87 -2.24
CA PRO A 195 -19.24 -1.40 -0.89
C PRO A 195 -19.43 -2.47 0.20
N GLU A 196 -20.30 -3.45 -0.04
CA GLU A 196 -20.53 -4.55 0.90
C GLU A 196 -19.39 -5.57 0.92
N LYS A 197 -18.74 -5.77 -0.22
CA LYS A 197 -17.62 -6.72 -0.36
C LYS A 197 -16.25 -6.07 -0.18
N HIS A 198 -16.08 -4.81 -0.54
CA HIS A 198 -14.78 -4.16 -0.62
C HIS A 198 -14.67 -3.04 0.41
N LYS A 199 -13.78 -3.22 1.39
CA LYS A 199 -13.43 -2.20 2.38
C LYS A 199 -12.10 -1.57 1.98
N LEU A 200 -12.13 -0.27 1.64
CA LEU A 200 -10.99 0.51 1.18
C LEU A 200 -10.38 1.27 2.36
N ILE A 201 -9.09 1.07 2.60
CA ILE A 201 -8.40 1.62 3.75
C ILE A 201 -7.09 2.25 3.29
N PHE A 202 -6.90 3.54 3.58
CA PHE A 202 -5.59 4.18 3.45
C PHE A 202 -4.80 3.95 4.73
N TYR A 203 -3.58 3.43 4.64
CA TYR A 203 -2.69 3.17 5.77
C TYR A 203 -1.52 4.15 5.71
N ALA A 204 -1.67 5.26 6.43
CA ALA A 204 -0.71 6.35 6.53
C ALA A 204 0.35 6.03 7.58
N HIS A 205 1.55 5.69 7.12
CA HIS A 205 2.74 5.59 7.98
C HIS A 205 3.37 6.97 8.24
N GLU A 206 3.20 7.88 7.30
CA GLU A 206 3.51 9.30 7.36
C GLU A 206 2.53 10.06 6.46
N VAL A 207 2.49 11.38 6.58
CA VAL A 207 1.81 12.26 5.62
C VAL A 207 2.88 12.92 4.75
N ALA A 208 3.20 12.31 3.60
CA ALA A 208 4.33 12.73 2.76
C ALA A 208 4.42 14.26 2.49
N PRO A 209 3.33 14.99 2.19
CA PRO A 209 3.40 16.45 2.01
C PRO A 209 3.83 17.21 3.26
N VAL A 210 3.46 16.73 4.46
CA VAL A 210 3.92 17.30 5.73
C VAL A 210 5.41 17.13 5.88
N ARG A 211 5.94 15.94 5.58
CA ARG A 211 7.39 15.69 5.66
C ARG A 211 8.17 16.67 4.78
N ARG A 212 7.73 16.91 3.54
CA ARG A 212 8.34 17.91 2.65
C ARG A 212 8.37 19.29 3.30
N VAL A 213 7.24 19.76 3.84
CA VAL A 213 7.17 21.06 4.52
C VAL A 213 8.09 21.11 5.74
N VAL A 214 8.10 20.05 6.57
CA VAL A 214 8.94 19.97 7.76
C VAL A 214 10.43 20.02 7.40
N GLU A 215 10.87 19.28 6.37
CA GLU A 215 12.28 19.24 5.94
C GLU A 215 12.74 20.58 5.31
N GLU A 216 11.83 21.37 4.76
CA GLU A 216 12.13 22.70 4.18
C GLU A 216 12.05 23.85 5.21
N LEU A 217 11.37 23.65 6.35
CA LEU A 217 11.13 24.69 7.35
C LEU A 217 12.35 24.87 8.29
N PRO A 218 12.86 26.10 8.49
CA PRO A 218 13.88 26.35 9.51
C PRO A 218 13.38 25.96 10.90
N GLY A 219 14.12 25.08 11.59
CA GLY A 219 13.72 24.52 12.87
C GLY A 219 12.88 23.23 12.77
N ASN A 220 12.59 22.76 11.55
CA ASN A 220 11.94 21.49 11.24
C ASN A 220 10.66 21.25 12.06
N ASP A 221 10.60 20.13 12.77
CA ASP A 221 9.50 19.68 13.62
C ASP A 221 9.17 20.67 14.74
N ILE A 222 10.19 21.26 15.39
CA ILE A 222 10.02 22.22 16.49
C ILE A 222 9.22 23.44 16.01
N ALA A 223 9.43 23.86 14.76
CA ALA A 223 8.70 24.98 14.17
C ALA A 223 7.33 24.55 13.63
N PHE A 224 7.25 23.36 13.02
CA PHE A 224 6.03 22.91 12.33
C PHE A 224 4.87 22.57 13.27
N TYR A 225 5.11 21.78 14.33
CA TYR A 225 4.00 21.29 15.15
C TYR A 225 3.23 22.39 15.89
N PRO A 226 3.87 23.45 16.44
CA PRO A 226 3.12 24.60 16.98
C PRO A 226 2.23 25.28 15.93
N VAL A 227 2.70 25.38 14.68
CA VAL A 227 1.93 25.97 13.57
C VAL A 227 0.75 25.07 13.20
N LEU A 228 0.95 23.75 13.17
CA LEU A 228 -0.12 22.79 12.95
C LEU A 228 -1.20 22.90 14.02
N GLU A 229 -0.83 22.92 15.32
CA GLU A 229 -1.81 23.02 16.42
C GLU A 229 -2.62 24.32 16.31
N GLN A 230 -1.95 25.45 16.08
CA GLN A 230 -2.62 26.73 15.89
C GLN A 230 -3.51 26.74 14.64
N GLY A 231 -3.04 26.15 13.54
CA GLY A 231 -3.80 26.04 12.30
C GLY A 231 -5.09 25.24 12.49
N LEU A 232 -5.03 24.11 13.19
CA LEU A 232 -6.22 23.31 13.52
C LEU A 232 -7.23 24.07 14.38
N ILE A 233 -6.77 24.86 15.37
CA ILE A 233 -7.65 25.71 16.19
C ILE A 233 -8.33 26.79 15.35
N GLU A 234 -7.60 27.38 14.40
CA GLU A 234 -8.10 28.44 13.51
C GLU A 234 -8.90 27.91 12.32
N GLY A 235 -8.99 26.59 12.13
CA GLY A 235 -9.62 25.97 10.96
C GLY A 235 -8.85 26.20 9.65
N LYS A 236 -7.56 26.50 9.73
CA LYS A 236 -6.66 26.63 8.57
C LYS A 236 -6.07 25.27 8.21
N SER A 237 -5.92 25.04 6.92
CA SER A 237 -5.21 23.88 6.38
C SER A 237 -3.71 24.14 6.25
N LEU A 238 -2.96 23.06 6.01
CA LEU A 238 -1.55 23.13 5.66
C LEU A 238 -1.31 24.07 4.46
N GLU A 239 -2.15 23.99 3.44
CA GLU A 239 -1.97 24.79 2.22
C GLU A 239 -2.40 26.25 2.38
N ASP A 240 -3.24 26.59 3.37
CA ASP A 240 -3.55 27.99 3.70
C ASP A 240 -2.34 28.71 4.32
N ILE A 241 -1.45 27.96 4.99
CA ILE A 241 -0.28 28.50 5.69
C ILE A 241 0.99 28.39 4.83
N PHE A 242 1.22 27.23 4.23
CA PHE A 242 2.47 26.91 3.51
C PHE A 242 2.32 26.98 1.98
N GLY A 243 1.14 27.35 1.47
CA GLY A 243 0.84 27.35 0.05
C GLY A 243 0.57 25.93 -0.49
N SER A 244 0.12 25.88 -1.75
CA SER A 244 -0.28 24.60 -2.34
C SER A 244 0.88 23.64 -2.52
N GLN A 245 0.64 22.37 -2.21
CA GLN A 245 1.55 21.24 -2.37
C GLN A 245 1.17 20.35 -3.58
N MET A 246 0.25 20.84 -4.42
CA MET A 246 -0.32 20.09 -5.57
C MET A 246 0.64 20.00 -6.77
N ASP A 247 1.81 20.63 -6.69
CA ASP A 247 2.93 20.40 -7.61
C ASP A 247 3.51 18.98 -7.46
N TRP A 248 3.17 18.28 -6.37
CA TRP A 248 3.65 16.93 -6.09
C TRP A 248 2.55 15.88 -6.14
N SER A 249 2.80 14.82 -6.90
CA SER A 249 1.89 13.70 -7.14
C SER A 249 1.40 13.05 -5.85
N ARG A 250 2.29 12.92 -4.86
CA ARG A 250 1.99 12.30 -3.56
C ARG A 250 0.94 13.08 -2.79
N THR A 251 0.96 14.41 -2.85
CA THR A 251 -0.07 15.26 -2.25
C THR A 251 -1.43 14.96 -2.87
N ALA A 252 -1.51 15.01 -4.20
CA ALA A 252 -2.77 14.77 -4.91
C ALA A 252 -3.35 13.39 -4.56
N LEU A 253 -2.50 12.35 -4.54
CA LEU A 253 -2.92 11.00 -4.16
C LEU A 253 -3.38 10.93 -2.70
N VAL A 254 -2.58 11.39 -1.73
CA VAL A 254 -2.93 11.33 -0.30
C VAL A 254 -4.25 12.04 -0.02
N LYS A 255 -4.51 13.20 -0.66
CA LYS A 255 -5.78 13.91 -0.50
C LYS A 255 -6.99 13.10 -1.00
N LEU A 256 -6.82 12.21 -1.97
CA LEU A 256 -7.90 11.36 -2.49
C LEU A 256 -8.26 10.19 -1.55
N ALA A 257 -7.49 9.95 -0.48
CA ALA A 257 -7.86 8.96 0.54
C ALA A 257 -9.18 9.29 1.26
N ILE A 258 -9.70 10.53 1.15
CA ILE A 258 -11.06 10.90 1.63
C ILE A 258 -12.18 10.04 1.01
N HIS A 259 -11.93 9.46 -0.18
CA HIS A 259 -12.86 8.58 -0.88
C HIS A 259 -12.89 7.16 -0.35
N PHE A 260 -12.02 6.81 0.61
CA PHE A 260 -11.94 5.48 1.22
C PHE A 260 -12.81 5.38 2.47
N ASP A 261 -13.06 4.15 2.92
CA ASP A 261 -13.94 3.90 4.07
C ASP A 261 -13.26 4.31 5.38
N ARG A 262 -11.94 4.11 5.48
CA ARG A 262 -11.13 4.47 6.65
C ARG A 262 -9.76 4.98 6.26
N ILE A 263 -9.21 5.82 7.13
CA ILE A 263 -7.82 6.28 7.11
C ILE A 263 -7.18 5.81 8.41
N PHE A 264 -6.22 4.91 8.29
CA PHE A 264 -5.44 4.35 9.38
C PHE A 264 -4.16 5.16 9.52
N ALA A 265 -4.07 5.95 10.60
CA ALA A 265 -2.91 6.77 10.92
C ALA A 265 -2.09 6.07 12.01
N VAL A 266 -0.77 5.92 11.82
CA VAL A 266 0.05 5.10 12.74
C VAL A 266 0.40 5.74 14.08
N GLY A 267 -0.07 6.96 14.30
CA GLY A 267 0.08 7.67 15.55
C GLY A 267 -0.76 8.93 15.58
N ASP A 268 -0.83 9.54 16.75
CA ASP A 268 -1.61 10.76 17.01
C ASP A 268 -1.16 11.91 16.12
N LEU A 269 0.16 12.08 15.94
CA LEU A 269 0.71 13.13 15.07
C LEU A 269 0.31 12.91 13.62
N VAL A 270 0.45 11.68 13.09
CA VAL A 270 0.04 11.36 11.70
C VAL A 270 -1.45 11.62 11.48
N ALA A 271 -2.30 11.35 12.48
CA ALA A 271 -3.72 11.65 12.40
C ALA A 271 -3.98 13.16 12.30
N LYS A 272 -3.29 13.95 13.14
CA LYS A 272 -3.38 15.42 13.11
C LYS A 272 -2.83 16.01 11.81
N GLU A 273 -1.68 15.52 11.36
CA GLU A 273 -1.05 15.89 10.08
C GLU A 273 -1.99 15.66 8.90
N TYR A 274 -2.64 14.49 8.86
CA TYR A 274 -3.57 14.18 7.79
C TYR A 274 -4.79 15.09 7.86
N LYS A 275 -5.33 15.35 9.05
CA LYS A 275 -6.43 16.29 9.25
C LYS A 275 -6.05 17.72 8.86
N PHE A 276 -4.81 18.14 9.12
CA PHE A 276 -4.29 19.45 8.75
C PHE A 276 -4.11 19.60 7.23
N LEU A 277 -3.69 18.54 6.54
CA LEU A 277 -3.65 18.49 5.07
C LEU A 277 -5.06 18.43 4.44
N CYS A 278 -5.97 17.68 5.07
CA CYS A 278 -7.32 17.39 4.58
C CYS A 278 -8.37 17.79 5.63
N PRO A 279 -8.62 19.09 5.86
CA PRO A 279 -9.54 19.54 6.92
C PRO A 279 -10.97 18.99 6.74
N ASN A 280 -11.38 18.75 5.50
CA ASN A 280 -12.70 18.22 5.15
C ASN A 280 -12.83 16.70 5.34
N ALA A 281 -11.77 16.00 5.73
CA ALA A 281 -11.86 14.57 6.05
C ALA A 281 -12.74 14.38 7.30
N GLU A 282 -13.71 13.47 7.23
CA GLU A 282 -14.56 13.09 8.37
C GLU A 282 -13.70 12.48 9.50
N ASP A 283 -13.85 12.98 10.73
CA ASP A 283 -13.07 12.51 11.88
C ASP A 283 -13.33 11.03 12.18
N GLU A 284 -14.55 10.56 11.90
CA GLU A 284 -14.94 9.16 12.11
C GLU A 284 -14.20 8.20 11.18
N LYS A 285 -13.68 8.68 10.04
CA LYS A 285 -12.88 7.87 9.11
C LYS A 285 -11.45 7.69 9.59
N ILE A 286 -10.90 8.67 10.31
CA ILE A 286 -9.52 8.63 10.82
C ILE A 286 -9.47 7.74 12.05
N LYS A 287 -8.62 6.71 12.01
CA LYS A 287 -8.41 5.75 13.10
C LYS A 287 -6.93 5.66 13.40
N ILE A 288 -6.57 5.87 14.65
CA ILE A 288 -5.20 5.72 15.12
C ILE A 288 -4.93 4.23 15.30
N VAL A 289 -3.90 3.72 14.60
CA VAL A 289 -3.48 2.32 14.62
C VAL A 289 -1.97 2.22 14.79
N TYR A 290 -1.51 2.06 16.02
CA TYR A 290 -0.06 2.01 16.28
C TYR A 290 0.60 0.82 15.61
N ASN A 291 1.75 1.07 14.99
CA ASN A 291 2.62 0.02 14.49
C ASN A 291 3.23 -0.73 15.69
N ALA A 292 2.75 -1.95 15.94
CA ALA A 292 3.30 -2.79 16.98
C ALA A 292 4.58 -3.47 16.49
N ILE A 293 5.63 -3.43 17.32
CA ILE A 293 6.81 -4.26 17.13
C ILE A 293 6.64 -5.58 17.91
N PRO A 294 7.10 -6.71 17.34
CA PRO A 294 7.25 -7.94 18.10
C PRO A 294 8.07 -7.69 19.37
N VAL A 295 7.56 -8.10 20.54
CA VAL A 295 8.31 -8.03 21.79
C VAL A 295 8.67 -9.45 22.21
N ASN A 296 9.94 -9.70 22.51
CA ASN A 296 10.32 -10.92 23.21
C ASN A 296 9.96 -10.74 24.69
N HIS A 297 8.95 -11.44 25.19
CA HIS A 297 8.58 -11.41 26.61
C HIS A 297 9.69 -11.92 27.55
N GLY A 298 10.77 -12.49 27.01
CA GLY A 298 11.99 -12.81 27.77
C GLY A 298 12.98 -11.63 27.93
N LEU A 299 12.73 -10.47 27.33
CA LEU A 299 13.51 -9.25 27.55
C LEU A 299 13.02 -8.55 28.83
N THR A 300 13.71 -8.83 29.93
CA THR A 300 13.68 -8.06 31.17
C THR A 300 14.85 -7.07 31.20
N GLU A 301 14.81 -6.03 32.04
CA GLU A 301 15.95 -5.13 32.30
C GLU A 301 17.25 -5.91 32.52
N ARG A 302 17.19 -6.98 33.34
CA ARG A 302 18.33 -7.86 33.65
C ARG A 302 18.92 -8.57 32.42
N THR A 303 18.10 -8.93 31.44
CA THR A 303 18.57 -9.59 30.21
C THR A 303 19.04 -8.59 29.14
N PHE A 304 18.69 -7.31 29.28
CA PHE A 304 19.16 -6.25 28.40
C PHE A 304 20.59 -5.84 28.78
N GLU A 305 20.86 -5.61 30.08
CA GLU A 305 22.20 -5.30 30.61
C GLU A 305 23.22 -6.43 30.39
N ALA A 306 22.76 -7.69 30.37
CA ALA A 306 23.62 -8.84 30.14
C ALA A 306 24.12 -8.98 28.68
N LYS A 307 23.53 -8.25 27.73
CA LYS A 307 23.97 -8.23 26.32
C LYS A 307 25.01 -7.14 26.00
N GLU A 308 25.26 -6.22 26.93
CA GLU A 308 26.30 -5.18 26.81
C GLU A 308 27.65 -5.58 27.45
N LYS A 309 27.79 -6.82 27.90
CA LYS A 309 29.05 -7.42 28.36
C LYS A 309 29.53 -8.51 27.42
#